data_AF-A0A412NDR4-F1
#
_entry.id   AF-A0A412NDR4-F1
#
_cell.length_a   1.000
_cell.length_b   1.000
_cell.length_c   1.000
_cell.angle_alpha   90.00
_cell.angle_beta   90.00
_cell.angle_gamma   90.00
#
_symmetry.space_group_name_H-M   'P 1'
#
loop_
_entity.id
_entity.type
_entity.pdbx_description
1 polymer ?
#
loop_
_entity_poly.entity_id
_entity_poly.type
_entity_poly.pdbx_seq_one_letter_code
_entity_poly.pdbx_strand_id
1 'polypeptide(L)'
;MYRKKLMRVCLTGVMVVSIATANVAPVFAAEPVEKVETESDSWDSISGEINFRDTDNNESIFVQFNNEKVEDYRWGDDPKDTYEVLPAETVKKYLPEGYELVEGIYSVAGGETQDSYFVYAEVKKVLVEETQDVKINYYDEAAGKQVAEVPVQVSIDTSCVNMAILTRYLPEGYTIEGTDCIIRDGYVYVSVAPAEEVQNVKINYYDEDAEKQVAEVPVQVSIDTSCVNMAILTRYMPEGYALVSSDCIIRDGYVYVSVKKDVEIREAVLHITFETPNGEVVTTETVTAEGADGEDAVFRLGVDFNLPTGYKLSNDRDQVTEITIPFGSTGGHTMVVEKGDLSSIVKIQFVDAENNDEVVAGGDYFVDGDGDGIFHTREITEWVPEGYELQEVGDFQVELYKETPLQLSVTKIKEDKPETPDPEEPNKPEKPEDPDKEDTNNKDDKKEDTKKEDKKKNSPKTGDETSAAAAALPAGVSLAAILAVLVKKFK
;
A
#
# COMPACT_ATOMS: atom_id res chain seq x y z
N MET A 1 24.54 18.03 7.93
CA MET A 1 25.00 17.19 9.06
C MET A 1 26.26 17.81 9.68
N TYR A 2 26.13 18.59 10.75
CA TYR A 2 27.24 19.04 11.59
C TYR A 2 27.04 18.44 12.98
N ARG A 3 27.92 17.52 13.39
CA ARG A 3 27.89 16.88 14.72
C ARG A 3 28.69 17.74 15.71
N LYS A 4 28.01 18.38 16.66
CA LYS A 4 28.62 18.98 17.86
C LYS A 4 28.89 17.87 18.88
N LYS A 5 30.14 17.76 19.34
CA LYS A 5 30.55 16.93 20.48
C LYS A 5 30.58 17.78 21.75
N LEU A 6 29.90 17.28 22.77
CA LEU A 6 29.87 17.72 24.16
C LEU A 6 31.22 17.43 24.83
N MET A 7 31.74 18.35 25.66
CA MET A 7 32.68 18.01 26.73
C MET A 7 32.40 18.85 27.99
N ARG A 8 32.11 18.14 29.08
CA ARG A 8 32.04 18.60 30.48
C ARG A 8 33.45 18.93 30.98
N VAL A 9 33.58 20.00 31.76
CA VAL A 9 34.73 20.20 32.66
C VAL A 9 34.19 20.44 34.06
N CYS A 10 34.63 19.58 34.99
CA CYS A 10 34.34 19.65 36.41
C CYS A 10 35.25 20.65 37.12
N LEU A 11 34.66 21.28 38.13
CA LEU A 11 35.24 22.17 39.13
C LEU A 11 36.04 21.38 40.17
N THR A 12 37.27 21.77 40.52
CA THR A 12 37.87 21.53 41.85
C THR A 12 39.08 22.42 42.10
N GLY A 13 39.11 23.07 43.28
CA GLY A 13 40.33 23.15 44.10
C GLY A 13 41.07 24.49 44.12
N VAL A 14 40.62 25.40 44.98
CA VAL A 14 41.33 26.58 45.49
C VAL A 14 42.55 26.14 46.31
N MET A 15 43.72 26.73 46.06
CA MET A 15 44.92 26.58 46.90
C MET A 15 45.33 27.95 47.47
N VAL A 16 45.35 28.04 48.79
CA VAL A 16 45.74 29.20 49.59
C VAL A 16 47.27 29.25 49.70
N VAL A 17 47.89 30.41 49.49
CA VAL A 17 49.28 30.66 49.91
C VAL A 17 49.34 31.98 50.68
N SER A 18 49.75 31.85 51.94
CA SER A 18 49.93 32.91 52.93
C SER A 18 51.15 33.78 52.62
N ILE A 19 51.01 35.07 52.92
CA ILE A 19 52.04 36.11 52.76
C ILE A 19 52.95 36.06 54.00
N ALA A 20 54.27 36.03 53.78
CA ALA A 20 55.26 36.25 54.82
C ALA A 20 55.94 37.62 54.61
N THR A 21 55.85 38.46 55.63
CA THR A 21 56.45 39.79 55.72
C THR A 21 57.95 39.72 55.99
N ALA A 22 58.74 40.63 55.40
CA ALA A 22 60.01 41.06 55.98
C ALA A 22 60.31 42.54 55.65
N ASN A 23 60.42 43.33 56.71
CA ASN A 23 61.01 44.67 56.74
C ASN A 23 62.52 44.62 56.40
N VAL A 24 63.06 45.71 55.84
CA VAL A 24 64.24 46.49 56.34
C VAL A 24 64.50 47.66 55.35
N ALA A 25 64.66 48.87 55.91
CA ALA A 25 65.06 50.13 55.25
C ALA A 25 66.51 50.50 55.64
N PRO A 26 67.08 51.68 55.30
CA PRO A 26 67.14 52.48 54.06
C PRO A 26 68.63 52.76 53.66
N VAL A 27 68.92 53.61 52.64
CA VAL A 27 70.00 54.65 52.64
C VAL A 27 70.14 55.34 51.26
N PHE A 28 69.94 56.66 51.29
CA PHE A 28 70.42 57.81 50.50
C PHE A 28 71.13 57.66 49.14
N ALA A 29 70.65 58.44 48.16
CA ALA A 29 71.42 59.38 47.32
C ALA A 29 70.45 60.44 46.75
N ALA A 30 70.45 61.66 47.30
CA ALA A 30 71.07 62.87 46.73
C ALA A 30 70.26 63.52 45.59
N GLU A 31 69.67 64.68 45.89
CA GLU A 31 68.98 65.60 44.98
C GLU A 31 69.95 66.26 43.97
N PRO A 32 69.40 66.90 42.92
CA PRO A 32 69.56 68.35 42.85
C PRO A 32 68.27 69.14 42.51
N VAL A 33 67.91 70.06 43.41
CA VAL A 33 67.59 71.52 43.26
C VAL A 33 67.57 72.04 41.80
N GLU A 34 66.65 72.86 41.26
CA GLU A 34 65.54 73.72 41.72
C GLU A 34 64.72 74.06 40.46
N LYS A 35 63.41 74.32 40.58
CA LYS A 35 62.80 75.51 39.95
C LYS A 35 61.46 75.81 40.60
N VAL A 36 61.42 77.01 41.17
CA VAL A 36 60.24 77.71 41.68
C VAL A 36 59.27 77.95 40.53
N GLU A 37 58.05 77.44 40.65
CA GLU A 37 56.88 77.98 39.99
C GLU A 37 55.81 78.23 41.05
N THR A 38 55.66 79.52 41.34
CA THR A 38 54.49 80.25 41.84
C THR A 38 53.28 79.45 42.32
N GLU A 39 52.97 79.61 43.61
CA GLU A 39 51.60 79.52 44.14
C GLU A 39 50.65 80.32 43.22
N SER A 40 49.75 79.62 42.54
CA SER A 40 48.48 80.18 42.08
C SER A 40 47.42 79.72 43.06
N ASP A 41 46.75 80.65 43.72
CA ASP A 41 45.56 80.39 44.53
C ASP A 41 44.48 79.73 43.65
N SER A 42 44.51 78.40 43.60
CA SER A 42 43.52 77.53 42.98
C SER A 42 42.32 77.46 43.92
N TRP A 43 41.13 77.83 43.46
CA TRP A 43 39.90 77.62 44.20
C TRP A 43 39.60 76.10 44.22
N ASP A 44 40.25 75.35 45.12
CA ASP A 44 40.14 73.89 45.23
C ASP A 44 38.71 73.39 45.53
N SER A 45 37.77 74.29 45.81
CA SER A 45 36.38 73.93 46.07
C SER A 45 35.43 75.03 45.59
N ILE A 46 34.37 74.62 44.91
CA ILE A 46 33.35 75.49 44.33
C ILE A 46 31.95 75.15 44.87
N SER A 47 31.04 76.11 44.78
CA SER A 47 29.62 75.94 45.09
C SER A 47 28.79 76.36 43.89
N GLY A 48 27.62 75.76 43.71
CA GLY A 48 26.80 76.04 42.55
C GLY A 48 25.60 75.11 42.42
N GLU A 49 25.10 74.99 41.21
CA GLU A 49 23.91 74.20 40.91
C GLU A 49 24.18 73.13 39.85
N ILE A 50 23.74 71.91 40.10
CA ILE A 50 23.71 70.83 39.12
C ILE A 50 22.31 70.82 38.50
N ASN A 51 22.24 70.90 37.18
CA ASN A 51 21.04 70.62 36.40
C ASN A 51 21.08 69.15 35.95
N PHE A 52 20.28 68.32 36.62
CA PHE A 52 20.00 66.96 36.20
C PHE A 52 18.87 66.96 35.17
N ARG A 53 19.18 66.63 33.93
CA ARG A 53 18.18 66.58 32.84
C ARG A 53 17.80 65.14 32.52
N ASP A 54 16.51 64.85 32.63
CA ASP A 54 15.93 63.56 32.26
C ASP A 54 16.00 63.37 30.74
N THR A 55 16.68 62.30 30.31
CA THR A 55 16.91 62.00 28.89
C THR A 55 15.62 61.64 28.14
N ASP A 56 14.58 61.18 28.83
CA ASP A 56 13.36 60.68 28.20
C ASP A 56 12.34 61.79 27.95
N ASN A 57 12.18 62.71 28.90
CA ASN A 57 11.15 63.77 28.83
C ASN A 57 11.72 65.20 28.80
N ASN A 58 13.05 65.38 28.86
CA ASN A 58 13.76 66.66 28.90
C ASN A 58 13.44 67.56 30.11
N GLU A 59 12.85 67.02 31.18
CA GLU A 59 12.64 67.77 32.43
C GLU A 59 13.98 68.00 33.16
N SER A 60 14.13 69.16 33.78
CA SER A 60 15.33 69.57 34.52
C SER A 60 15.06 69.63 36.01
N ILE A 61 15.90 68.98 36.80
CA ILE A 61 15.92 69.02 38.26
C ILE A 61 17.20 69.72 38.70
N PHE A 62 17.04 70.83 39.42
CA PHE A 62 18.16 71.65 39.86
C PHE A 62 18.50 71.35 41.32
N VAL A 63 19.76 71.00 41.60
CA VAL A 63 20.24 70.63 42.94
C VAL A 63 21.47 71.45 43.28
N GLN A 64 21.44 72.12 44.43
CA GLN A 64 22.53 72.95 44.92
C GLN A 64 23.63 72.07 45.55
N PHE A 65 24.89 72.30 45.18
CA PHE A 65 26.06 71.69 45.79
C PHE A 65 26.95 72.77 46.40
N ASN A 66 27.63 72.45 47.50
CA ASN A 66 28.41 73.43 48.24
C ASN A 66 29.79 72.90 48.57
N ASN A 67 30.82 73.70 48.31
CA ASN A 67 32.20 73.47 48.69
C ASN A 67 32.72 72.08 48.25
N GLU A 68 32.50 71.75 46.98
CA GLU A 68 32.95 70.50 46.36
C GLU A 68 34.21 70.69 45.53
N LYS A 69 35.10 69.69 45.56
CA LYS A 69 36.35 69.72 44.79
C LYS A 69 36.09 69.43 43.31
N VAL A 70 36.72 70.21 42.45
CA VAL A 70 36.77 69.99 41.01
C VAL A 70 38.08 69.31 40.61
N GLU A 71 38.05 68.64 39.47
CA GLU A 71 39.22 68.04 38.85
C GLU A 71 39.44 68.66 37.46
N ASP A 72 40.70 68.78 37.06
CA ASP A 72 41.07 69.19 35.71
C ASP A 72 40.90 68.02 34.74
N TYR A 73 40.00 68.16 33.79
CA TYR A 73 39.80 67.23 32.70
C TYR A 73 40.43 67.76 31.41
N ARG A 74 41.36 67.00 30.84
CA ARG A 74 42.01 67.35 29.57
C ARG A 74 41.31 66.67 28.40
N TRP A 75 40.79 67.47 27.48
CA TRP A 75 40.15 67.00 26.26
C TRP A 75 41.14 67.02 25.07
N GLY A 76 41.79 65.88 24.81
CA GLY A 76 42.73 65.73 23.69
C GLY A 76 44.19 66.09 24.01
N ASP A 77 45.04 66.17 22.98
CA ASP A 77 46.50 66.31 23.13
C ASP A 77 46.98 67.77 23.26
N ASP A 78 46.13 68.77 23.00
CA ASP A 78 46.50 70.18 23.19
C ASP A 78 46.39 70.57 24.69
N PRO A 79 47.46 71.08 25.33
CA PRO A 79 47.41 71.52 26.72
C PRO A 79 46.45 72.70 26.98
N LYS A 80 45.93 73.36 25.92
CA LYS A 80 44.93 74.45 26.06
C LYS A 80 43.49 73.97 26.22
N ASP A 81 43.22 72.68 26.00
CA ASP A 81 41.87 72.10 26.07
C ASP A 81 41.63 71.43 27.43
N THR A 82 41.89 72.16 28.52
CA THR A 82 41.66 71.68 29.89
C THR A 82 40.43 72.37 30.47
N TYR A 83 39.52 71.59 31.05
CA TYR A 83 38.25 72.05 31.61
C TYR A 83 38.09 71.54 33.05
N GLU A 84 37.51 72.35 33.92
CA GLU A 84 37.14 71.90 35.27
C GLU A 84 35.88 71.03 35.21
N VAL A 85 35.90 69.89 35.90
CA VAL A 85 34.78 68.96 35.99
C VAL A 85 34.49 68.59 37.43
N LEU A 86 33.23 68.31 37.75
CA LEU A 86 32.90 67.59 38.98
C LEU A 86 33.13 66.09 38.78
N PRO A 87 33.81 65.40 39.73
CA PRO A 87 33.93 63.94 39.69
C PRO A 87 32.56 63.26 39.69
N ALA A 88 32.44 62.15 38.96
CA ALA A 88 31.19 61.40 38.86
C ALA A 88 30.63 60.97 40.23
N GLU A 89 31.50 60.58 41.16
CA GLU A 89 31.11 60.20 42.53
C GLU A 89 30.54 61.38 43.32
N THR A 90 31.05 62.59 43.08
CA THR A 90 30.51 63.81 43.67
C THR A 90 29.14 64.13 43.07
N VAL A 91 28.96 64.02 41.76
CA VAL A 91 27.66 64.24 41.11
C VAL A 91 26.62 63.20 41.59
N LYS A 92 27.01 61.93 41.76
CA LYS A 92 26.15 60.87 42.30
C LYS A 92 25.64 61.17 43.72
N LYS A 93 26.42 61.84 44.57
CA LYS A 93 26.00 62.26 45.92
C LYS A 93 24.76 63.16 45.90
N TYR A 94 24.57 63.92 44.83
CA TYR A 94 23.46 64.86 44.64
C TYR A 94 22.37 64.33 43.68
N LEU A 95 22.46 63.07 43.27
CA LEU A 95 21.52 62.45 42.33
C LEU A 95 20.11 62.40 42.95
N PRO A 96 19.06 62.89 42.25
CA PRO A 96 17.69 62.81 42.72
C PRO A 96 17.20 61.36 42.91
N GLU A 97 16.31 61.13 43.88
CA GLU A 97 15.72 59.82 44.13
C GLU A 97 14.88 59.34 42.93
N GLY A 98 15.03 58.07 42.55
CA GLY A 98 14.34 57.49 41.38
C GLY A 98 15.02 57.72 40.03
N TYR A 99 16.24 58.26 40.02
CA TYR A 99 17.05 58.50 38.82
C TYR A 99 18.38 57.74 38.87
N GLU A 100 18.86 57.33 37.70
CA GLU A 100 20.22 56.83 37.51
C GLU A 100 21.04 57.86 36.70
N LEU A 101 22.29 58.06 37.10
CA LEU A 101 23.19 59.01 36.42
C LEU A 101 23.68 58.40 35.11
N VAL A 102 23.51 59.11 34.00
CA VAL A 102 24.09 58.73 32.71
C VAL A 102 25.56 59.15 32.72
N GLU A 103 26.45 58.18 32.45
CA GLU A 103 27.88 58.43 32.48
C GLU A 103 28.28 59.49 31.44
N GLY A 104 28.95 60.54 31.91
CA GLY A 104 29.35 61.66 31.10
C GLY A 104 30.44 62.50 31.75
N ILE A 105 30.79 63.59 31.08
CA ILE A 105 31.73 64.58 31.60
C ILE A 105 30.92 65.74 32.15
N TYR A 106 31.04 65.98 33.45
CA TYR A 106 30.25 66.97 34.18
C TYR A 106 31.03 68.28 34.24
N SER A 107 31.15 68.94 33.09
CA SER A 107 31.87 70.20 32.99
C SER A 107 31.21 71.28 33.83
N VAL A 108 32.06 72.01 34.54
CA VAL A 108 31.68 73.18 35.31
C VAL A 108 31.70 74.40 34.39
N ALA A 109 30.61 75.14 34.34
CA ALA A 109 30.47 76.34 33.51
C ALA A 109 29.88 77.52 34.31
N GLY A 110 30.28 78.75 33.94
CA GLY A 110 29.85 79.98 34.63
C GLY A 110 30.69 80.29 35.88
N GLY A 111 30.62 81.53 36.37
CA GLY A 111 31.34 81.96 37.58
C GLY A 111 31.92 83.38 37.51
N GLU A 112 31.20 84.39 38.04
CA GLU A 112 31.83 85.66 38.48
C GLU A 112 32.04 85.70 40.00
N THR A 113 31.37 84.80 40.74
CA THR A 113 31.40 84.64 42.20
C THR A 113 31.36 83.16 42.58
N GLN A 114 31.81 82.80 43.79
CA GLN A 114 31.93 81.41 44.27
C GLN A 114 30.62 80.59 44.24
N ASP A 115 29.45 81.23 44.16
CA ASP A 115 28.14 80.56 44.21
C ASP A 115 27.41 80.56 42.85
N SER A 116 28.12 80.88 41.75
CA SER A 116 27.53 81.07 40.41
C SER A 116 27.92 80.02 39.37
N TYR A 117 28.44 78.87 39.82
CA TYR A 117 28.82 77.76 38.95
C TYR A 117 27.63 76.86 38.61
N PHE A 118 27.59 76.35 37.38
CA PHE A 118 26.55 75.46 36.89
C PHE A 118 27.17 74.21 36.27
N VAL A 119 26.58 73.05 36.56
CA VAL A 119 27.00 71.74 36.03
C VAL A 119 25.82 71.08 35.36
N TYR A 120 26.04 70.49 34.19
CA TYR A 120 25.02 69.72 33.49
C TYR A 120 25.28 68.23 33.64
N ALA A 121 24.25 67.49 34.04
CA ALA A 121 24.28 66.04 34.16
C ALA A 121 23.04 65.43 33.51
N GLU A 122 23.21 64.37 32.75
CA GLU A 122 22.09 63.63 32.18
C GLU A 122 21.71 62.49 33.13
N VAL A 123 20.40 62.30 33.32
CA VAL A 123 19.85 61.26 34.17
C VAL A 123 18.77 60.50 33.42
N LYS A 124 18.58 59.24 33.78
CA LYS A 124 17.49 58.43 33.27
C LYS A 124 16.60 58.04 34.43
N LYS A 125 15.29 58.14 34.24
CA LYS A 125 14.33 57.76 35.26
C LYS A 125 14.33 56.23 35.42
N VAL A 126 14.58 55.76 36.63
CA VAL A 126 14.51 54.33 36.96
C VAL A 126 13.04 53.96 37.06
N LEU A 127 12.52 53.22 36.08
CA LEU A 127 11.22 52.58 36.18
C LEU A 127 11.33 51.45 37.21
N VAL A 128 10.84 51.70 38.41
CA VAL A 128 10.59 50.62 39.37
C VAL A 128 9.35 49.90 38.88
N GLU A 129 9.52 48.68 38.36
CA GLU A 129 8.37 47.83 38.04
C GLU A 129 7.67 47.45 39.34
N GLU A 130 6.59 48.16 39.65
CA GLU A 130 5.72 47.83 40.76
C GLU A 130 5.04 46.48 40.48
N THR A 131 5.14 45.58 41.46
CA THR A 131 4.57 44.24 41.38
C THR A 131 3.44 44.08 42.39
N GLN A 132 2.50 43.20 42.07
CA GLN A 132 1.43 42.76 42.96
C GLN A 132 1.50 41.25 43.14
N ASP A 133 1.18 40.78 44.35
CA ASP A 133 1.01 39.37 44.64
C ASP A 133 -0.39 38.91 44.21
N VAL A 134 -0.44 37.91 43.34
CA VAL A 134 -1.67 37.29 42.84
C VAL A 134 -1.68 35.81 43.19
N LYS A 135 -2.84 35.28 43.56
CA LYS A 135 -3.03 33.86 43.87
C LYS A 135 -3.80 33.15 42.78
N ILE A 136 -3.19 32.14 42.18
CA ILE A 136 -3.83 31.27 41.21
C ILE A 136 -4.47 30.10 41.97
N ASN A 137 -5.78 29.97 41.83
CA ASN A 137 -6.58 28.91 42.41
C ASN A 137 -7.02 27.93 41.32
N TYR A 138 -6.42 26.73 41.30
CA TYR A 138 -6.82 25.65 40.41
C TYR A 138 -7.95 24.85 41.06
N TYR A 139 -9.09 24.81 40.38
CA TYR A 139 -10.31 24.19 40.89
C TYR A 139 -10.81 23.12 39.92
N ASP A 140 -11.03 21.91 40.44
CA ASP A 140 -11.65 20.82 39.71
C ASP A 140 -13.16 20.92 39.92
N GLU A 141 -13.85 21.46 38.90
CA GLU A 141 -15.30 21.70 38.92
C GLU A 141 -16.08 20.38 39.01
N ALA A 142 -15.59 19.32 38.36
CA ALA A 142 -16.25 18.01 38.36
C ALA A 142 -16.17 17.34 39.74
N ALA A 143 -15.02 17.46 40.42
CA ALA A 143 -14.84 16.96 41.78
C ALA A 143 -15.29 17.94 42.87
N GLY A 144 -15.63 19.19 42.53
CA GLY A 144 -16.04 20.25 43.46
C GLY A 144 -14.96 20.59 44.50
N LYS A 145 -13.68 20.54 44.12
CA LYS A 145 -12.56 20.71 45.06
C LYS A 145 -11.48 21.65 44.51
N GLN A 146 -10.85 22.37 45.42
CA GLN A 146 -9.61 23.08 45.14
C GLN A 146 -8.46 22.09 45.03
N VAL A 147 -7.77 22.08 43.89
CA VAL A 147 -6.61 21.21 43.63
C VAL A 147 -5.33 21.84 44.16
N ALA A 148 -5.14 23.15 43.93
CA ALA A 148 -3.97 23.88 44.42
C ALA A 148 -4.23 25.40 44.49
N GLU A 149 -3.48 26.08 45.37
CA GLU A 149 -3.35 27.53 45.43
C GLU A 149 -1.88 27.90 45.27
N VAL A 150 -1.53 28.72 44.27
CA VAL A 150 -0.15 29.08 43.97
C VAL A 150 -0.01 30.61 43.94
N PRO A 151 0.83 31.21 44.81
CA PRO A 151 1.14 32.63 44.74
C PRO A 151 2.11 32.94 43.59
N VAL A 152 1.87 34.02 42.86
CA VAL A 152 2.68 34.49 41.74
C VAL A 152 2.77 36.01 41.79
N GLN A 153 3.94 36.58 41.49
CA GLN A 153 4.13 38.02 41.32
C GLN A 153 3.97 38.42 39.86
N VAL A 154 3.16 39.45 39.63
CA VAL A 154 2.93 40.07 38.31
C VAL A 154 3.04 41.58 38.42
N SER A 155 3.20 42.28 37.29
CA SER A 155 3.20 43.76 37.28
C SER A 155 1.84 44.31 37.76
N ILE A 156 1.86 45.46 38.45
CA ILE A 156 0.66 46.16 38.92
C ILE A 156 -0.33 46.48 37.78
N ASP A 157 0.17 46.70 36.56
CA ASP A 157 -0.64 47.03 35.37
C ASP A 157 -1.25 45.79 34.70
N THR A 158 -0.91 44.59 35.17
CA THR A 158 -1.42 43.34 34.62
C THR A 158 -2.87 43.10 35.04
N SER A 159 -3.76 42.89 34.07
CA SER A 159 -5.19 42.63 34.32
C SER A 159 -5.58 41.15 34.18
N CYS A 160 -4.73 40.31 33.58
CA CYS A 160 -4.97 38.89 33.43
C CYS A 160 -3.68 38.08 33.52
N VAL A 161 -3.79 36.84 33.98
CA VAL A 161 -2.68 35.88 33.96
C VAL A 161 -2.82 35.01 32.71
N ASN A 162 -1.76 35.00 31.90
CA ASN A 162 -1.74 34.29 30.63
C ASN A 162 -1.53 32.78 30.81
N MET A 163 -1.92 32.02 29.77
CA MET A 163 -1.76 30.56 29.75
C MET A 163 -0.34 30.06 30.02
N ALA A 164 0.72 30.82 29.69
CA ALA A 164 2.09 30.37 29.94
C ALA A 164 2.39 30.31 31.44
N ILE A 165 1.94 31.30 32.20
CA ILE A 165 2.04 31.31 33.67
C ILE A 165 1.13 30.24 34.26
N LEU A 166 -0.12 30.13 33.79
CA LEU A 166 -1.05 29.10 34.28
C LEU A 166 -0.49 27.68 34.04
N THR A 167 0.03 27.39 32.85
CA THR A 167 0.60 26.07 32.55
C THR A 167 1.86 25.78 33.36
N ARG A 168 2.69 26.81 33.64
CA ARG A 168 3.91 26.66 34.44
C ARG A 168 3.64 26.22 35.88
N TYR A 169 2.53 26.65 36.45
CA TYR A 169 2.13 26.36 37.82
C TYR A 169 0.97 25.35 37.92
N LEU A 170 0.65 24.68 36.81
CA LEU A 170 -0.39 23.66 36.76
C LEU A 170 0.01 22.45 37.63
N PRO A 171 -0.87 21.96 38.52
CA PRO A 171 -0.62 20.75 39.29
C PRO A 171 -0.42 19.52 38.39
N GLU A 172 0.52 18.63 38.77
CA GLU A 172 0.74 17.38 38.05
C GLU A 172 -0.54 16.52 38.00
N GLY A 173 -0.79 15.90 36.85
CA GLY A 173 -1.96 15.05 36.63
C GLY A 173 -3.25 15.83 36.33
N TYR A 174 -3.18 17.12 36.02
CA TYR A 174 -4.33 17.94 35.59
C TYR A 174 -4.06 18.64 34.26
N THR A 175 -5.13 18.99 33.55
CA THR A 175 -5.16 19.84 32.35
C THR A 175 -6.06 21.05 32.60
N ILE A 176 -5.72 22.20 32.03
CA ILE A 176 -6.52 23.43 32.14
C ILE A 176 -7.74 23.35 31.21
N GLU A 177 -8.92 23.65 31.75
CA GLU A 177 -10.15 23.81 30.99
C GLU A 177 -10.44 25.29 30.80
N GLY A 178 -10.09 25.86 29.64
CA GLY A 178 -10.43 27.25 29.30
C GLY A 178 -9.28 28.07 28.69
N THR A 179 -9.35 29.39 28.90
CA THR A 179 -8.44 30.39 28.33
C THR A 179 -7.89 31.32 29.42
N ASP A 180 -7.16 32.38 29.03
CA ASP A 180 -6.59 33.38 29.95
C ASP A 180 -7.59 33.87 31.01
N CYS A 181 -7.10 33.98 32.25
CA CYS A 181 -7.94 34.23 33.42
C CYS A 181 -7.68 35.63 34.00
N ILE A 182 -8.77 36.39 34.17
CA ILE A 182 -8.73 37.77 34.68
C ILE A 182 -8.40 37.77 36.18
N ILE A 183 -7.58 38.72 36.62
CA ILE A 183 -7.28 38.93 38.03
C ILE A 183 -8.47 39.64 38.69
N ARG A 184 -9.02 39.06 39.76
CA ARG A 184 -10.13 39.61 40.55
C ARG A 184 -9.73 39.65 42.01
N ASP A 185 -9.58 40.85 42.56
CA ASP A 185 -9.21 41.08 43.97
C ASP A 185 -7.96 40.30 44.41
N GLY A 186 -6.95 40.21 43.54
CA GLY A 186 -5.71 39.46 43.80
C GLY A 186 -5.82 37.95 43.60
N TYR A 187 -6.93 37.44 43.05
CA TYR A 187 -7.12 36.02 42.75
C TYR A 187 -7.39 35.76 41.27
N VAL A 188 -6.97 34.58 40.82
CA VAL A 188 -7.22 34.04 39.48
C VAL A 188 -7.80 32.64 39.67
N TYR A 189 -8.96 32.35 39.09
CA TYR A 189 -9.62 31.05 39.19
C TYR A 189 -9.46 30.30 37.87
N VAL A 190 -8.88 29.11 37.94
CA VAL A 190 -8.58 28.28 36.76
C VAL A 190 -9.30 26.96 36.93
N SER A 191 -10.20 26.65 36.01
CA SER A 191 -10.85 25.35 35.95
C SER A 191 -9.86 24.31 35.41
N VAL A 192 -9.79 23.16 36.07
CA VAL A 192 -8.93 22.04 35.68
C VAL A 192 -9.69 20.73 35.72
N ALA A 193 -9.29 19.80 34.87
CA ALA A 193 -9.73 18.41 34.90
C ALA A 193 -8.53 17.49 35.09
N PRO A 194 -8.69 16.31 35.72
CA PRO A 194 -7.65 15.28 35.71
C PRO A 194 -7.20 15.00 34.28
N ALA A 195 -5.88 15.00 34.06
CA ALA A 195 -5.30 14.65 32.79
C ALA A 195 -5.64 13.19 32.48
N GLU A 196 -6.11 12.90 31.27
CA GLU A 196 -6.34 11.51 30.85
C GLU A 196 -5.01 10.75 30.89
N GLU A 197 -4.94 9.73 31.75
CA GLU A 197 -3.81 8.81 31.75
C GLU A 197 -3.88 7.93 30.51
N VAL A 198 -2.77 7.90 29.76
CA VAL A 198 -2.65 7.12 28.52
C VAL A 198 -1.65 5.99 28.69
N GLN A 199 -1.91 4.89 27.99
CA GLN A 199 -0.99 3.77 27.79
C GLN A 199 -0.60 3.66 26.31
N ASN A 200 0.63 3.19 26.08
CA ASN A 200 1.10 2.86 24.73
C ASN A 200 0.73 1.40 24.43
N VAL A 201 0.02 1.20 23.33
CA VAL A 201 -0.38 -0.11 22.84
C VAL A 201 0.20 -0.31 21.44
N LYS A 202 0.61 -1.54 21.11
CA LYS A 202 1.08 -1.91 19.78
C LYS A 202 0.06 -2.80 19.09
N ILE A 203 -0.38 -2.38 17.92
CA ILE A 203 -1.24 -3.19 17.05
C ILE A 203 -0.33 -4.01 16.14
N ASN A 204 -0.43 -5.33 16.25
CA ASN A 204 0.27 -6.28 15.41
C ASN A 204 -0.70 -6.81 14.35
N TYR A 205 -0.46 -6.45 13.09
CA TYR A 205 -1.19 -7.01 11.95
C TYR A 205 -0.45 -8.24 11.45
N TYR A 206 -1.13 -9.38 11.48
CA TYR A 206 -0.59 -10.68 11.11
C TYR A 206 -1.41 -11.28 9.97
N ASP A 207 -0.73 -11.69 8.90
CA ASP A 207 -1.32 -12.47 7.84
C ASP A 207 -1.20 -13.95 8.19
N GLU A 208 -2.34 -14.58 8.48
CA GLU A 208 -2.41 -16.00 8.85
C GLU A 208 -2.08 -16.92 7.68
N ASP A 209 -2.48 -16.55 6.45
CA ASP A 209 -2.22 -17.34 5.25
C ASP A 209 -0.71 -17.33 4.91
N ALA A 210 -0.04 -16.19 5.13
CA ALA A 210 1.40 -16.03 4.92
C ALA A 210 2.26 -16.36 6.16
N GLU A 211 1.64 -16.73 7.29
CA GLU A 211 2.26 -16.94 8.60
C GLU A 211 3.26 -15.85 9.01
N LYS A 212 2.93 -14.58 8.72
CA LYS A 212 3.88 -13.47 8.87
C LYS A 212 3.23 -12.21 9.43
N GLN A 213 3.97 -11.55 10.33
CA GLN A 213 3.66 -10.18 10.73
C GLN A 213 3.91 -9.21 9.57
N VAL A 214 2.85 -8.51 9.15
CA VAL A 214 2.90 -7.55 8.03
C VAL A 214 3.14 -6.12 8.50
N ALA A 215 2.67 -5.77 9.71
CA ALA A 215 2.91 -4.45 10.29
C ALA A 215 2.85 -4.46 11.83
N GLU A 216 3.56 -3.51 12.45
CA GLU A 216 3.43 -3.18 13.88
C GLU A 216 3.23 -1.67 14.01
N VAL A 217 2.13 -1.25 14.63
CA VAL A 217 1.79 0.17 14.75
C VAL A 217 1.60 0.55 16.22
N PRO A 218 2.39 1.48 16.76
CA PRO A 218 2.17 2.01 18.11
C PRO A 218 1.00 3.02 18.10
N VAL A 219 0.12 2.91 19.09
CA VAL A 219 -1.01 3.82 19.33
C VAL A 219 -1.10 4.18 20.82
N GLN A 220 -1.63 5.35 21.14
CA GLN A 220 -1.93 5.75 22.50
C GLN A 220 -3.43 5.70 22.74
N VAL A 221 -3.82 5.07 23.86
CA VAL A 221 -5.21 4.95 24.32
C VAL A 221 -5.27 5.22 25.81
N SER A 222 -6.45 5.50 26.36
CA SER A 222 -6.62 5.66 27.81
C SER A 222 -6.20 4.39 28.58
N ILE A 223 -5.63 4.56 29.78
CA ILE A 223 -5.25 3.47 30.68
C ILE A 223 -6.45 2.58 31.06
N ASP A 224 -7.66 3.13 31.09
CA ASP A 224 -8.90 2.43 31.42
C ASP A 224 -9.48 1.63 30.24
N THR A 225 -8.90 1.81 29.04
CA THR A 225 -9.36 1.11 27.83
C THR A 225 -8.88 -0.34 27.84
N SER A 226 -9.81 -1.29 27.73
CA SER A 226 -9.50 -2.73 27.61
C SER A 226 -9.42 -3.24 26.17
N CYS A 227 -9.89 -2.47 25.19
CA CYS A 227 -9.87 -2.84 23.77
C CYS A 227 -9.71 -1.64 22.84
N VAL A 228 -8.93 -1.79 21.78
CA VAL A 228 -8.73 -0.74 20.76
C VAL A 228 -9.96 -0.63 19.86
N ASN A 229 -10.36 0.60 19.53
CA ASN A 229 -11.51 0.86 18.67
C ASN A 229 -11.25 0.39 17.23
N MET A 230 -12.24 -0.24 16.60
CA MET A 230 -12.20 -0.64 15.18
C MET A 230 -11.78 0.49 14.24
N ALA A 231 -12.20 1.74 14.50
CA ALA A 231 -11.80 2.88 13.69
C ALA A 231 -10.28 3.11 13.70
N ILE A 232 -9.61 2.81 14.82
CA ILE A 232 -8.14 2.87 14.93
C ILE A 232 -7.54 1.73 14.11
N LEU A 233 -8.07 0.51 14.23
CA LEU A 233 -7.58 -0.64 13.45
C LEU A 233 -7.68 -0.38 11.94
N THR A 234 -8.84 0.09 11.46
CA THR A 234 -9.01 0.39 10.03
C THR A 234 -8.15 1.56 9.57
N ARG A 235 -7.95 2.59 10.41
CA ARG A 235 -7.10 3.74 10.07
C ARG A 235 -5.63 3.37 9.87
N TYR A 236 -5.14 2.40 10.65
CA TYR A 236 -3.75 1.96 10.63
C TYR A 236 -3.55 0.62 9.91
N MET A 237 -4.55 0.18 9.15
CA MET A 237 -4.48 -1.05 8.37
C MET A 237 -3.43 -0.92 7.26
N PRO A 238 -2.59 -1.95 7.03
CA PRO A 238 -1.63 -1.94 5.93
C PRO A 238 -2.37 -1.92 4.57
N GLU A 239 -1.82 -1.18 3.61
CA GLU A 239 -2.38 -1.07 2.27
C GLU A 239 -2.35 -2.43 1.54
N GLY A 240 -3.44 -2.75 0.81
CA GLY A 240 -3.60 -4.02 0.11
C GLY A 240 -3.93 -5.21 1.03
N TYR A 241 -4.43 -4.96 2.24
CA TYR A 241 -4.92 -5.98 3.15
C TYR A 241 -6.35 -5.65 3.61
N ALA A 242 -7.15 -6.68 3.79
CA ALA A 242 -8.45 -6.65 4.43
C ALA A 242 -8.39 -7.28 5.83
N LEU A 243 -9.27 -6.82 6.71
CA LEU A 243 -9.44 -7.37 8.05
C LEU A 243 -10.15 -8.73 7.99
N VAL A 244 -9.59 -9.74 8.64
CA VAL A 244 -10.21 -11.08 8.76
C VAL A 244 -10.87 -11.23 10.13
N SER A 245 -10.13 -10.93 11.19
CA SER A 245 -10.59 -11.04 12.58
C SER A 245 -9.95 -9.94 13.42
N SER A 246 -10.75 -9.33 14.28
CA SER A 246 -10.32 -8.28 15.18
C SER A 246 -10.51 -8.73 16.63
N ASP A 247 -9.51 -9.41 17.17
CA ASP A 247 -9.39 -9.48 18.62
C ASP A 247 -8.84 -8.13 19.10
N CYS A 248 -9.76 -7.19 19.34
CA CYS A 248 -9.42 -5.82 19.73
C CYS A 248 -8.86 -5.70 21.15
N ILE A 249 -8.80 -6.81 21.91
CA ILE A 249 -8.47 -6.80 23.33
C ILE A 249 -6.99 -6.49 23.52
N ILE A 250 -6.72 -5.55 24.43
CA ILE A 250 -5.36 -5.19 24.82
C ILE A 250 -4.85 -6.25 25.80
N ARG A 251 -3.73 -6.89 25.46
CA ARG A 251 -3.03 -7.87 26.30
C ARG A 251 -1.57 -7.47 26.42
N ASP A 252 -1.16 -7.10 27.63
CA ASP A 252 0.22 -6.72 27.94
C ASP A 252 0.77 -5.62 26.99
N GLY A 253 -0.08 -4.64 26.64
CA GLY A 253 0.28 -3.57 25.71
C GLY A 253 0.25 -3.95 24.22
N TYR A 254 -0.29 -5.12 23.86
CA TYR A 254 -0.44 -5.56 22.47
C TYR A 254 -1.89 -5.84 22.08
N VAL A 255 -2.20 -5.63 20.81
CA VAL A 255 -3.44 -6.05 20.14
C VAL A 255 -3.05 -6.83 18.90
N TYR A 256 -3.66 -8.00 18.69
CA TYR A 256 -3.36 -8.88 17.56
C TYR A 256 -4.53 -8.87 16.59
N VAL A 257 -4.24 -8.54 15.34
CA VAL A 257 -5.23 -8.35 14.29
C VAL A 257 -4.88 -9.24 13.11
N SER A 258 -5.79 -10.14 12.77
CA SER A 258 -5.63 -11.00 11.61
C SER A 258 -6.08 -10.27 10.36
N VAL A 259 -5.19 -10.21 9.38
CA VAL A 259 -5.44 -9.62 8.07
C VAL A 259 -5.20 -10.63 6.98
N LYS A 260 -5.75 -10.35 5.81
CA LYS A 260 -5.55 -11.11 4.59
C LYS A 260 -5.17 -10.14 3.49
N LYS A 261 -4.17 -10.48 2.70
CA LYS A 261 -3.83 -9.69 1.52
C LYS A 261 -5.01 -9.68 0.55
N ASP A 262 -5.42 -8.49 0.11
CA ASP A 262 -6.39 -8.36 -0.97
C ASP A 262 -5.77 -8.93 -2.25
N VAL A 263 -6.50 -9.86 -2.86
CA VAL A 263 -6.10 -10.46 -4.12
C VAL A 263 -6.65 -9.57 -5.23
N GLU A 264 -5.77 -8.84 -5.89
CA GLU A 264 -6.14 -8.08 -7.09
C GLU A 264 -6.43 -9.08 -8.21
N ILE A 265 -7.67 -9.09 -8.71
CA ILE A 265 -8.05 -9.94 -9.85
C ILE A 265 -7.80 -9.16 -11.14
N ARG A 266 -7.07 -9.77 -12.08
CA ARG A 266 -6.79 -9.20 -13.40
C ARG A 266 -7.15 -10.18 -14.51
N GLU A 267 -7.52 -9.64 -15.67
CA GLU A 267 -7.83 -10.42 -16.87
C GLU A 267 -6.54 -10.72 -17.65
N ALA A 268 -6.38 -11.97 -18.08
CA ALA A 268 -5.44 -12.38 -19.12
C ALA A 268 -6.20 -12.52 -20.44
N VAL A 269 -5.66 -11.95 -21.52
CA VAL A 269 -6.27 -12.01 -22.86
C VAL A 269 -5.32 -12.72 -23.81
N LEU A 270 -5.82 -13.74 -24.52
CA LEU A 270 -5.07 -14.44 -25.57
C LEU A 270 -5.76 -14.27 -26.92
N HIS A 271 -5.04 -13.69 -27.88
CA HIS A 271 -5.42 -13.69 -29.29
C HIS A 271 -4.74 -14.86 -30.00
N ILE A 272 -5.52 -15.86 -30.44
CA ILE A 272 -5.02 -16.98 -31.24
C ILE A 272 -5.32 -16.72 -32.71
N THR A 273 -4.30 -16.72 -33.55
CA THR A 273 -4.45 -16.68 -35.00
C THR A 273 -4.15 -18.05 -35.60
N PHE A 274 -5.04 -18.55 -36.45
CA PHE A 274 -4.83 -19.77 -37.22
C PHE A 274 -4.46 -19.40 -38.65
N GLU A 275 -3.33 -19.90 -39.14
CA GLU A 275 -2.80 -19.62 -40.48
C GLU A 275 -2.49 -20.91 -41.25
N THR A 276 -2.54 -20.88 -42.57
CA THR A 276 -2.05 -21.99 -43.41
C THR A 276 -0.51 -22.00 -43.46
N PRO A 277 0.14 -23.09 -43.93
CA PRO A 277 1.60 -23.11 -44.12
C PRO A 277 2.13 -21.99 -45.04
N ASN A 278 1.26 -21.44 -45.88
CA ASN A 278 1.57 -20.32 -46.78
C ASN A 278 1.38 -18.93 -46.12
N GLY A 279 0.99 -18.87 -44.84
CA GLY A 279 0.76 -17.63 -44.09
C GLY A 279 -0.59 -16.97 -44.34
N GLU A 280 -1.55 -17.68 -44.94
CA GLU A 280 -2.93 -17.16 -45.09
C GLU A 280 -3.69 -17.35 -43.78
N VAL A 281 -4.22 -16.28 -43.21
CA VAL A 281 -5.04 -16.31 -41.99
C VAL A 281 -6.38 -17.00 -42.28
N VAL A 282 -6.60 -18.14 -41.63
CA VAL A 282 -7.85 -18.89 -41.65
C VAL A 282 -8.88 -18.20 -40.75
N THR A 283 -8.51 -17.93 -39.50
CA THR A 283 -9.35 -17.21 -38.54
C THR A 283 -8.52 -16.72 -37.36
N THR A 284 -9.09 -15.82 -36.57
CA THR A 284 -8.53 -15.37 -35.29
C THR A 284 -9.60 -15.49 -34.21
N GLU A 285 -9.23 -16.08 -33.08
CA GLU A 285 -10.07 -16.22 -31.89
C GLU A 285 -9.46 -15.42 -30.74
N THR A 286 -10.31 -14.95 -29.83
CA THR A 286 -9.87 -14.29 -28.59
C THR A 286 -10.54 -14.97 -27.42
N VAL A 287 -9.73 -15.40 -26.46
CA VAL A 287 -10.17 -16.01 -25.21
C VAL A 287 -9.60 -15.25 -24.03
N THR A 288 -10.34 -15.22 -22.92
CA THR A 288 -9.93 -14.50 -21.71
C THR A 288 -10.11 -15.35 -20.47
N ALA A 289 -9.36 -15.03 -19.43
CA ALA A 289 -9.44 -15.66 -18.11
C ALA A 289 -9.17 -14.60 -17.03
N GLU A 290 -9.82 -14.72 -15.86
CA GLU A 290 -9.58 -13.86 -14.71
C GLU A 290 -8.89 -14.61 -13.58
N GLY A 291 -7.93 -13.98 -12.91
CA GLY A 291 -7.20 -14.59 -11.81
C GLY A 291 -6.35 -13.60 -11.03
N ALA A 292 -5.66 -14.10 -10.01
CA ALA A 292 -4.86 -13.28 -9.09
C ALA A 292 -3.65 -12.65 -9.81
N ASP A 293 -3.37 -11.37 -9.53
CA ASP A 293 -2.19 -10.68 -10.02
C ASP A 293 -0.90 -11.40 -9.58
N GLY A 294 -0.04 -11.72 -10.53
CA GLY A 294 1.19 -12.49 -10.32
C GLY A 294 1.07 -14.00 -10.53
N GLU A 295 -0.13 -14.52 -10.83
CA GLU A 295 -0.32 -15.89 -11.35
C GLU A 295 -0.45 -15.88 -12.89
N ASP A 296 -0.40 -17.07 -13.49
CA ASP A 296 -0.52 -17.25 -14.94
C ASP A 296 -1.83 -17.93 -15.33
N ALA A 297 -2.47 -17.42 -16.38
CA ALA A 297 -3.55 -18.10 -17.09
C ALA A 297 -2.96 -19.13 -18.06
N VAL A 298 -3.52 -20.33 -18.08
CA VAL A 298 -3.10 -21.42 -18.97
C VAL A 298 -4.24 -21.75 -19.93
N PHE A 299 -4.06 -21.43 -21.20
CA PHE A 299 -5.04 -21.69 -22.26
C PHE A 299 -4.65 -22.94 -23.06
N ARG A 300 -5.58 -23.88 -23.23
CA ARG A 300 -5.35 -25.19 -23.84
C ARG A 300 -6.24 -25.43 -25.06
N LEU A 301 -5.62 -25.87 -26.15
CA LEU A 301 -6.35 -26.31 -27.35
C LEU A 301 -7.25 -27.51 -27.02
N GLY A 302 -8.52 -27.44 -27.42
CA GLY A 302 -9.55 -28.46 -27.15
C GLY A 302 -10.27 -28.27 -25.81
N VAL A 303 -9.86 -27.31 -24.99
CA VAL A 303 -10.51 -26.96 -23.71
C VAL A 303 -10.97 -25.51 -23.75
N ASP A 304 -10.03 -24.57 -23.91
CA ASP A 304 -10.30 -23.13 -23.84
C ASP A 304 -10.55 -22.52 -25.22
N PHE A 305 -9.92 -23.06 -26.26
CA PHE A 305 -10.14 -22.69 -27.66
C PHE A 305 -10.01 -23.92 -28.55
N ASN A 306 -10.57 -23.89 -29.77
CA ASN A 306 -10.63 -25.05 -30.66
C ASN A 306 -10.00 -24.76 -32.02
N LEU A 307 -9.62 -25.83 -32.75
CA LEU A 307 -9.21 -25.68 -34.14
C LEU A 307 -10.41 -25.20 -34.98
N PRO A 308 -10.17 -24.40 -36.04
CA PRO A 308 -11.21 -24.06 -37.00
C PRO A 308 -11.82 -25.32 -37.60
N THR A 309 -13.13 -25.32 -37.84
CA THR A 309 -13.83 -26.48 -38.40
C THR A 309 -13.19 -26.92 -39.71
N GLY A 310 -12.78 -28.19 -39.75
CA GLY A 310 -12.18 -28.80 -40.93
C GLY A 310 -10.69 -28.62 -41.12
N TYR A 311 -10.02 -28.12 -40.08
CA TYR A 311 -8.59 -27.99 -40.04
C TYR A 311 -7.98 -28.93 -39.00
N LYS A 312 -6.81 -29.46 -39.31
CA LYS A 312 -5.91 -30.15 -38.37
C LYS A 312 -4.67 -29.30 -38.13
N LEU A 313 -3.98 -29.51 -37.02
CA LEU A 313 -2.65 -28.92 -36.83
C LEU A 313 -1.72 -29.45 -37.93
N SER A 314 -0.95 -28.55 -38.53
CA SER A 314 0.08 -28.94 -39.49
C SER A 314 1.15 -29.79 -38.81
N ASN A 315 1.61 -30.83 -39.52
CA ASN A 315 2.71 -31.69 -39.09
C ASN A 315 4.08 -31.14 -39.49
N ASP A 316 4.13 -30.00 -40.21
CA ASP A 316 5.38 -29.42 -40.72
C ASP A 316 6.25 -28.81 -39.61
N ARG A 317 5.68 -28.60 -38.42
CA ARG A 317 6.39 -28.06 -37.25
C ARG A 317 5.76 -28.49 -35.93
N ASP A 318 6.60 -28.56 -34.91
CA ASP A 318 6.12 -28.71 -33.53
C ASP A 318 5.41 -27.41 -33.10
N GLN A 319 4.22 -27.56 -32.51
CA GLN A 319 3.39 -26.44 -32.09
C GLN A 319 3.00 -26.59 -30.63
N VAL A 320 2.97 -25.46 -29.92
CA VAL A 320 2.61 -25.40 -28.52
C VAL A 320 1.09 -25.29 -28.41
N THR A 321 0.45 -26.28 -27.78
CA THR A 321 -1.01 -26.32 -27.60
C THR A 321 -1.47 -25.81 -26.23
N GLU A 322 -0.52 -25.48 -25.35
CA GLU A 322 -0.73 -24.88 -24.03
C GLU A 322 -0.02 -23.52 -23.96
N ILE A 323 -0.79 -22.44 -23.91
CA ILE A 323 -0.26 -21.07 -23.91
C ILE A 323 -0.46 -20.45 -22.54
N THR A 324 0.65 -20.00 -21.94
CA THR A 324 0.67 -19.36 -20.63
C THR A 324 0.74 -17.85 -20.78
N ILE A 325 -0.26 -17.12 -20.29
CA ILE A 325 -0.31 -15.65 -20.27
C ILE A 325 -0.46 -15.17 -18.82
N PRO A 326 0.45 -14.33 -18.31
CA PRO A 326 0.29 -13.74 -16.97
C PRO A 326 -1.00 -12.93 -16.84
N PHE A 327 -1.70 -13.04 -15.71
CA PHE A 327 -2.89 -12.22 -15.45
C PHE A 327 -2.54 -10.72 -15.48
N GLY A 328 -3.39 -9.91 -16.12
CA GLY A 328 -3.14 -8.50 -16.39
C GLY A 328 -2.39 -8.21 -17.69
N SER A 329 -2.13 -9.23 -18.50
CA SER A 329 -1.42 -9.10 -19.78
C SER A 329 -2.26 -9.57 -20.98
N THR A 330 -1.85 -9.12 -22.17
CA THR A 330 -2.39 -9.59 -23.45
C THR A 330 -1.30 -10.28 -24.24
N GLY A 331 -1.56 -11.52 -24.66
CA GLY A 331 -0.69 -12.33 -25.48
C GLY A 331 -1.26 -12.61 -26.87
N GLY A 332 -0.38 -12.89 -27.83
CA GLY A 332 -0.73 -13.34 -29.16
C GLY A 332 -0.02 -14.66 -29.46
N HIS A 333 -0.72 -15.60 -30.09
CA HIS A 333 -0.14 -16.87 -30.53
C HIS A 333 -0.65 -17.26 -31.92
N THR A 334 0.24 -17.70 -32.80
CA THR A 334 -0.14 -18.17 -34.14
C THR A 334 0.05 -19.68 -34.27
N MET A 335 -1.04 -20.38 -34.55
CA MET A 335 -1.03 -21.80 -34.89
C MET A 335 -1.13 -21.97 -36.40
N VAL A 336 -0.36 -22.89 -36.96
CA VAL A 336 -0.44 -23.27 -38.37
C VAL A 336 -1.28 -24.52 -38.53
N VAL A 337 -2.24 -24.45 -39.42
CA VAL A 337 -3.25 -25.45 -39.66
C VAL A 337 -3.31 -25.80 -41.14
N GLU A 338 -3.63 -27.06 -41.41
CA GLU A 338 -3.88 -27.57 -42.76
C GLU A 338 -5.31 -28.08 -42.83
N LYS A 339 -5.86 -28.15 -44.04
CA LYS A 339 -7.14 -28.83 -44.23
C LYS A 339 -6.99 -30.27 -43.73
N GLY A 340 -7.95 -30.71 -42.92
CA GLY A 340 -8.03 -32.12 -42.51
C GLY A 340 -8.19 -33.03 -43.74
N ASP A 341 -8.03 -34.34 -43.55
CA ASP A 341 -8.47 -35.30 -44.57
C ASP A 341 -9.98 -35.43 -44.36
N LEU A 342 -10.76 -34.73 -45.19
CA LEU A 342 -12.17 -34.46 -44.92
C LEU A 342 -13.06 -35.48 -45.62
N SER A 343 -13.27 -36.64 -45.01
CA SER A 343 -14.30 -37.55 -45.51
C SER A 343 -15.70 -36.97 -45.28
N SER A 344 -16.47 -36.78 -46.34
CA SER A 344 -17.92 -36.54 -46.28
C SER A 344 -18.65 -37.84 -45.93
N ILE A 345 -19.84 -37.75 -45.30
CA ILE A 345 -20.64 -38.94 -44.95
C ILE A 345 -21.88 -38.99 -45.85
N VAL A 346 -22.01 -40.07 -46.63
CA VAL A 346 -23.20 -40.37 -47.43
C VAL A 346 -23.97 -41.52 -46.79
N LYS A 347 -25.29 -41.33 -46.61
CA LYS A 347 -26.19 -42.36 -46.12
C LYS A 347 -26.82 -43.09 -47.30
N ILE A 348 -26.29 -44.25 -47.65
CA ILE A 348 -26.72 -44.98 -48.85
C ILE A 348 -27.81 -45.99 -48.45
N GLN A 349 -28.89 -46.03 -49.23
CA GLN A 349 -29.89 -47.10 -49.23
C GLN A 349 -29.90 -47.78 -50.60
N PHE A 350 -29.67 -49.10 -50.62
CA PHE A 350 -29.80 -49.92 -51.82
C PHE A 350 -31.24 -50.45 -51.90
N VAL A 351 -31.93 -50.18 -53.00
CA VAL A 351 -33.33 -50.59 -53.23
C VAL A 351 -33.44 -51.55 -54.40
N ASP A 352 -34.20 -52.63 -54.24
CA ASP A 352 -34.45 -53.61 -55.31
C ASP A 352 -35.47 -53.02 -56.29
N ALA A 353 -34.97 -52.66 -57.49
CA ALA A 353 -35.79 -52.03 -58.52
C ALA A 353 -36.88 -52.96 -59.09
N GLU A 354 -36.72 -54.29 -58.96
CA GLU A 354 -37.68 -55.27 -59.46
C GLU A 354 -38.73 -55.65 -58.40
N ASN A 355 -38.48 -55.35 -57.12
CA ASN A 355 -39.36 -55.68 -56.01
C ASN A 355 -39.90 -54.44 -55.26
N ASN A 356 -40.50 -53.50 -56.01
CA ASN A 356 -41.21 -52.34 -55.47
C ASN A 356 -40.37 -51.46 -54.52
N ASP A 357 -39.10 -51.23 -54.89
CA ASP A 357 -38.11 -50.41 -54.17
C ASP A 357 -37.89 -50.85 -52.72
N GLU A 358 -37.98 -52.16 -52.43
CA GLU A 358 -37.66 -52.71 -51.12
C GLU A 358 -36.17 -52.46 -50.78
N VAL A 359 -35.91 -51.89 -49.60
CA VAL A 359 -34.54 -51.62 -49.14
C VAL A 359 -33.85 -52.95 -48.79
N VAL A 360 -32.85 -53.33 -49.59
CA VAL A 360 -32.10 -54.57 -49.42
C VAL A 360 -30.84 -54.40 -48.56
N ALA A 361 -30.30 -53.18 -48.50
CA ALA A 361 -29.20 -52.82 -47.61
C ALA A 361 -29.10 -51.29 -47.43
N GLY A 362 -28.33 -50.86 -46.44
CA GLY A 362 -27.95 -49.46 -46.29
C GLY A 362 -26.97 -49.23 -45.15
N GLY A 363 -26.40 -48.02 -45.11
CA GLY A 363 -25.42 -47.65 -44.11
C GLY A 363 -24.84 -46.25 -44.32
N ASP A 364 -23.99 -45.86 -43.39
CA ASP A 364 -23.22 -44.61 -43.44
C ASP A 364 -21.84 -44.92 -44.05
N TYR A 365 -21.50 -44.21 -45.12
CA TYR A 365 -20.27 -44.41 -45.88
C TYR A 365 -19.46 -43.13 -45.94
N PHE A 366 -18.16 -43.26 -45.68
CA PHE A 366 -17.20 -42.16 -45.81
C PHE A 366 -16.75 -42.07 -47.26
N VAL A 367 -16.91 -40.89 -47.87
CA VAL A 367 -16.61 -40.59 -49.27
C VAL A 367 -15.82 -39.29 -49.37
N ASP A 368 -15.33 -38.92 -50.56
CA ASP A 368 -14.71 -37.61 -50.81
C ASP A 368 -13.48 -37.39 -49.91
N GLY A 369 -12.62 -38.41 -49.81
CA GLY A 369 -11.46 -38.37 -48.91
C GLY A 369 -10.43 -37.29 -49.26
N ASP A 370 -10.46 -36.78 -50.49
CA ASP A 370 -9.65 -35.66 -50.98
C ASP A 370 -10.36 -34.29 -50.90
N GLY A 371 -11.65 -34.26 -50.54
CA GLY A 371 -12.40 -33.04 -50.24
C GLY A 371 -12.66 -32.16 -51.47
N ASP A 372 -12.76 -32.74 -52.66
CA ASP A 372 -13.10 -32.05 -53.90
C ASP A 372 -14.63 -31.92 -54.12
N GLY A 373 -15.42 -32.56 -53.25
CA GLY A 373 -16.88 -32.53 -53.26
C GLY A 373 -17.51 -33.48 -54.27
N ILE A 374 -16.74 -34.41 -54.83
CA ILE A 374 -17.19 -35.40 -55.82
C ILE A 374 -17.04 -36.80 -55.25
N PHE A 375 -18.17 -37.51 -55.20
CA PHE A 375 -18.20 -38.93 -54.90
C PHE A 375 -18.22 -39.75 -56.18
N HIS A 376 -17.17 -40.55 -56.42
CA HIS A 376 -17.05 -41.37 -57.62
C HIS A 376 -17.81 -42.70 -57.53
N THR A 377 -18.53 -43.04 -58.59
CA THR A 377 -19.36 -44.26 -58.68
C THR A 377 -18.58 -45.56 -58.48
N ARG A 378 -17.29 -45.57 -58.80
CA ARG A 378 -16.43 -46.77 -58.68
C ARG A 378 -16.24 -47.23 -57.24
N GLU A 379 -16.31 -46.31 -56.28
CA GLU A 379 -16.17 -46.59 -54.85
C GLU A 379 -17.39 -47.33 -54.28
N ILE A 380 -18.55 -47.25 -54.95
CA ILE A 380 -19.80 -47.91 -54.54
C ILE A 380 -19.76 -49.42 -54.78
N THR A 381 -19.02 -49.89 -55.79
CA THR A 381 -19.06 -51.29 -56.22
C THR A 381 -18.67 -52.29 -55.14
N GLU A 382 -17.84 -51.88 -54.16
CA GLU A 382 -17.47 -52.69 -53.01
C GLU A 382 -18.56 -52.76 -51.92
N TRP A 383 -19.56 -51.88 -51.99
CA TRP A 383 -20.64 -51.75 -51.00
C TRP A 383 -21.96 -52.36 -51.47
N VAL A 384 -22.05 -52.75 -52.75
CA VAL A 384 -23.23 -53.41 -53.31
C VAL A 384 -23.46 -54.75 -52.60
N PRO A 385 -24.71 -55.04 -52.17
CA PRO A 385 -25.03 -56.30 -51.49
C PRO A 385 -24.72 -57.55 -52.33
N GLU A 386 -24.28 -58.62 -51.67
CA GLU A 386 -24.02 -59.90 -52.33
C GLU A 386 -25.29 -60.47 -52.99
N GLY A 387 -25.19 -60.90 -54.26
CA GLY A 387 -26.32 -61.38 -55.06
C GLY A 387 -27.10 -60.30 -55.82
N TYR A 388 -26.63 -59.04 -55.76
CA TYR A 388 -27.21 -57.90 -56.48
C TYR A 388 -26.16 -57.20 -57.35
N GLU A 389 -26.60 -56.60 -58.46
CA GLU A 389 -25.78 -55.72 -59.32
C GLU A 389 -26.33 -54.29 -59.29
N LEU A 390 -25.42 -53.30 -59.26
CA LEU A 390 -25.79 -51.88 -59.24
C LEU A 390 -26.21 -51.43 -60.64
N GLN A 391 -27.32 -50.69 -60.75
CA GLN A 391 -27.69 -50.03 -62.00
C GLN A 391 -26.71 -48.90 -62.33
N GLU A 392 -26.51 -48.59 -63.62
CA GLU A 392 -25.58 -47.54 -64.05
C GLU A 392 -25.99 -46.17 -63.47
N VAL A 393 -25.16 -45.62 -62.58
CA VAL A 393 -25.31 -44.29 -61.99
C VAL A 393 -24.09 -43.42 -62.31
N GLY A 394 -24.26 -42.10 -62.29
CA GLY A 394 -23.17 -41.14 -62.45
C GLY A 394 -22.56 -40.71 -61.12
N ASP A 395 -21.46 -39.95 -61.18
CA ASP A 395 -20.82 -39.38 -59.98
C ASP A 395 -21.74 -38.36 -59.28
N PHE A 396 -21.62 -38.29 -57.95
CA PHE A 396 -22.50 -37.47 -57.11
C PHE A 396 -21.74 -36.29 -56.53
N GLN A 397 -22.38 -35.12 -56.52
CA GLN A 397 -21.86 -33.98 -55.78
C GLN A 397 -22.24 -34.14 -54.30
N VAL A 398 -21.25 -34.10 -53.42
CA VAL A 398 -21.44 -34.17 -51.97
C VAL A 398 -21.05 -32.85 -51.34
N GLU A 399 -21.85 -32.39 -50.38
CA GLU A 399 -21.52 -31.20 -49.61
C GLU A 399 -20.69 -31.58 -48.38
N LEU A 400 -19.52 -30.96 -48.28
CA LEU A 400 -18.57 -31.14 -47.19
C LEU A 400 -19.27 -30.96 -45.83
N TYR A 401 -19.14 -31.95 -44.94
CA TYR A 401 -19.75 -32.00 -43.60
C TYR A 401 -21.28 -32.08 -43.54
N LYS A 402 -21.95 -32.43 -44.64
CA LYS A 402 -23.39 -32.70 -44.61
C LYS A 402 -23.68 -34.15 -44.88
N GLU A 403 -24.55 -34.71 -44.06
CA GLU A 403 -25.15 -36.00 -44.34
C GLU A 403 -25.98 -35.90 -45.61
N THR A 404 -25.53 -36.58 -46.66
CA THR A 404 -26.26 -36.62 -47.93
C THR A 404 -26.97 -37.97 -48.03
N PRO A 405 -28.31 -38.01 -47.96
CA PRO A 405 -29.04 -39.24 -48.20
C PRO A 405 -28.99 -39.59 -49.69
N LEU A 406 -28.65 -40.84 -50.00
CA LEU A 406 -28.56 -41.34 -51.36
C LEU A 406 -29.31 -42.66 -51.49
N GLN A 407 -30.17 -42.78 -52.48
CA GLN A 407 -30.83 -44.04 -52.84
C GLN A 407 -30.29 -44.56 -54.16
N LEU A 408 -29.86 -45.82 -54.16
CA LEU A 408 -29.26 -46.50 -55.30
C LEU A 408 -30.06 -47.75 -55.65
N SER A 409 -30.43 -47.89 -56.91
CA SER A 409 -31.18 -49.04 -57.42
C SER A 409 -30.27 -50.20 -57.76
N VAL A 410 -30.64 -51.39 -57.30
CA VAL A 410 -29.94 -52.65 -57.58
C VAL A 410 -30.89 -53.70 -58.17
N THR A 411 -30.36 -54.63 -58.96
CA THR A 411 -31.10 -55.75 -59.56
C THR A 411 -30.53 -57.09 -59.08
N LYS A 412 -31.40 -58.07 -58.83
CA LYS A 412 -30.97 -59.38 -58.33
C LYS A 412 -30.32 -60.19 -59.45
N ILE A 413 -29.12 -60.71 -59.19
CA ILE A 413 -28.41 -61.57 -60.14
C ILE A 413 -29.19 -62.88 -60.26
N LYS A 414 -29.61 -63.22 -61.48
CA LYS A 414 -30.29 -64.49 -61.75
C LYS A 414 -29.26 -65.62 -61.65
N GLU A 415 -29.41 -66.51 -60.66
CA GLU A 415 -28.64 -67.76 -60.60
C GLU A 415 -28.98 -68.62 -61.82
N ASP A 416 -28.04 -68.73 -62.76
CA ASP A 416 -28.09 -69.81 -63.74
C ASP A 416 -27.76 -71.12 -63.02
N LYS A 417 -28.77 -71.97 -62.85
CA LYS A 417 -28.62 -73.32 -62.28
C LYS A 417 -27.63 -74.14 -63.12
N PRO A 418 -26.64 -74.84 -62.52
CA PRO A 418 -25.96 -75.90 -63.24
C PRO A 418 -26.91 -77.08 -63.47
N GLU A 419 -26.99 -77.55 -64.72
CA GLU A 419 -27.73 -78.75 -65.11
C GLU A 419 -27.19 -80.00 -64.40
N THR A 420 -28.08 -80.76 -63.76
CA THR A 420 -27.84 -82.07 -63.19
C THR A 420 -27.63 -83.13 -64.28
N PRO A 421 -26.62 -84.03 -64.20
CA PRO A 421 -26.59 -85.25 -64.99
C PRO A 421 -27.44 -86.36 -64.34
N ASP A 422 -28.22 -87.04 -65.17
CA ASP A 422 -29.16 -88.15 -64.87
C ASP A 422 -28.42 -89.46 -64.49
N PRO A 423 -29.03 -90.40 -63.74
CA PRO A 423 -28.35 -91.52 -63.10
C PRO A 423 -28.37 -92.80 -63.95
N GLU A 424 -27.25 -93.51 -64.01
CA GLU A 424 -27.22 -94.94 -64.34
C GLU A 424 -26.60 -95.75 -63.19
N GLU A 425 -27.25 -96.88 -62.93
CA GLU A 425 -27.18 -97.76 -61.77
C GLU A 425 -26.17 -98.92 -62.01
N PRO A 426 -26.13 -99.97 -61.18
CA PRO A 426 -25.28 -100.20 -60.01
C PRO A 426 -24.14 -101.22 -60.25
N ASN A 427 -23.10 -101.24 -59.39
CA ASN A 427 -22.42 -102.50 -59.08
C ASN A 427 -21.62 -102.50 -57.75
N LYS A 428 -22.21 -103.23 -56.79
CA LYS A 428 -21.64 -104.27 -55.92
C LYS A 428 -20.65 -103.90 -54.77
N PRO A 429 -20.82 -104.52 -53.56
CA PRO A 429 -20.27 -104.02 -52.31
C PRO A 429 -19.06 -104.84 -51.80
N GLU A 430 -18.23 -104.23 -50.95
CA GLU A 430 -17.44 -104.99 -49.96
C GLU A 430 -17.53 -104.38 -48.55
N LYS A 431 -18.27 -105.16 -47.75
CA LYS A 431 -18.30 -105.47 -46.31
C LYS A 431 -17.42 -104.69 -45.29
N PRO A 432 -17.94 -104.50 -44.06
CA PRO A 432 -17.27 -103.78 -42.97
C PRO A 432 -16.43 -104.72 -42.09
N GLU A 433 -15.43 -104.16 -41.40
CA GLU A 433 -14.88 -104.73 -40.18
C GLU A 433 -14.95 -103.69 -39.06
N ASP A 434 -15.57 -104.15 -37.98
CA ASP A 434 -15.83 -103.56 -36.68
C ASP A 434 -15.36 -104.65 -35.68
N PRO A 435 -15.45 -104.46 -34.36
CA PRO A 435 -14.55 -103.76 -33.44
C PRO A 435 -13.94 -104.73 -32.39
N ASP A 436 -12.96 -104.28 -31.59
CA ASP A 436 -12.71 -104.78 -30.21
C ASP A 436 -11.82 -103.73 -29.49
N LYS A 437 -12.26 -102.96 -28.48
CA LYS A 437 -12.77 -103.24 -27.11
C LYS A 437 -11.79 -103.93 -26.17
N GLU A 438 -11.25 -103.16 -25.23
CA GLU A 438 -11.34 -103.30 -23.75
C GLU A 438 -10.23 -102.42 -23.12
N ASP A 439 -10.60 -101.30 -22.48
CA ASP A 439 -11.00 -101.13 -21.07
C ASP A 439 -9.81 -100.92 -20.12
N THR A 440 -9.69 -99.71 -19.55
CA THR A 440 -9.92 -99.45 -18.10
C THR A 440 -9.52 -98.01 -17.68
N ASN A 441 -10.50 -97.31 -17.08
CA ASN A 441 -10.49 -96.37 -15.93
C ASN A 441 -9.28 -95.42 -15.71
N ASN A 442 -9.40 -94.12 -15.44
CA ASN A 442 -10.39 -93.35 -14.68
C ASN A 442 -10.20 -91.83 -14.93
N LYS A 443 -11.31 -91.07 -14.95
CA LYS A 443 -11.60 -89.66 -14.54
C LYS A 443 -10.45 -88.66 -14.35
N ASP A 444 -10.55 -87.37 -14.63
CA ASP A 444 -11.54 -86.43 -15.19
C ASP A 444 -10.68 -85.20 -15.54
N ASP A 445 -10.91 -84.54 -16.68
CA ASP A 445 -10.89 -83.08 -16.85
C ASP A 445 -10.88 -82.69 -18.34
N LYS A 446 -11.82 -81.82 -18.70
CA LYS A 446 -12.36 -81.63 -20.04
C LYS A 446 -11.55 -80.61 -20.85
N LYS A 447 -10.58 -81.14 -21.60
CA LYS A 447 -10.25 -80.86 -23.02
C LYS A 447 -10.25 -79.39 -23.54
N GLU A 448 -9.04 -78.84 -23.65
CA GLU A 448 -8.58 -78.10 -24.83
C GLU A 448 -8.66 -78.99 -26.09
N ASP A 449 -9.04 -78.46 -27.26
CA ASP A 449 -8.03 -78.24 -28.31
C ASP A 449 -8.53 -77.58 -29.60
N THR A 450 -7.80 -76.53 -29.96
CA THR A 450 -7.36 -76.07 -31.29
C THR A 450 -7.95 -76.70 -32.58
N LYS A 451 -8.41 -75.83 -33.51
CA LYS A 451 -7.70 -75.56 -34.79
C LYS A 451 -8.34 -74.45 -35.66
N LYS A 452 -7.49 -73.49 -36.00
CA LYS A 452 -7.26 -72.78 -37.28
C LYS A 452 -8.41 -72.37 -38.21
N GLU A 453 -8.45 -71.04 -38.36
CA GLU A 453 -8.49 -70.21 -39.58
C GLU A 453 -9.54 -70.51 -40.66
N ASP A 454 -10.46 -69.55 -40.82
CA ASP A 454 -10.79 -68.96 -42.12
C ASP A 454 -11.06 -67.46 -41.97
N LYS A 455 -10.44 -66.64 -42.84
CA LYS A 455 -10.56 -65.18 -42.88
C LYS A 455 -11.95 -64.76 -43.34
N LYS A 456 -12.64 -63.91 -42.57
CA LYS A 456 -13.77 -63.09 -43.07
C LYS A 456 -13.56 -61.62 -42.68
N LYS A 457 -13.60 -60.74 -43.68
CA LYS A 457 -13.50 -59.27 -43.53
C LYS A 457 -14.75 -58.76 -42.79
N ASN A 458 -14.55 -57.97 -41.73
CA ASN A 458 -15.61 -57.30 -40.99
C ASN A 458 -15.85 -55.89 -41.55
N SER A 459 -17.10 -55.56 -41.86
CA SER A 459 -17.61 -54.19 -41.95
C SER A 459 -17.74 -53.59 -40.54
N PRO A 460 -17.46 -52.29 -40.31
CA PRO A 460 -17.63 -51.68 -38.99
C PRO A 460 -19.11 -51.33 -38.76
N LYS A 461 -19.63 -51.67 -37.59
CA LYS A 461 -21.01 -51.42 -37.13
C LYS A 461 -20.96 -50.78 -35.75
N THR A 462 -21.62 -49.64 -35.60
CA THR A 462 -22.04 -49.01 -34.33
C THR A 462 -23.34 -48.27 -34.67
N GLY A 463 -24.51 -48.50 -34.07
CA GLY A 463 -24.85 -49.14 -32.81
C GLY A 463 -25.69 -48.12 -32.03
N ASP A 464 -26.99 -48.06 -32.32
CA ASP A 464 -27.94 -47.15 -31.67
C ASP A 464 -28.92 -47.98 -30.84
N GLU A 465 -28.80 -47.93 -29.51
CA GLU A 465 -29.82 -48.43 -28.58
C GLU A 465 -30.14 -47.37 -27.53
N THR A 466 -31.42 -47.08 -27.39
CA THR A 466 -32.01 -46.15 -26.43
C THR A 466 -32.48 -46.89 -25.19
N SER A 467 -32.15 -46.41 -23.97
CA SER A 467 -32.94 -46.71 -22.76
C SER A 467 -32.67 -45.73 -21.59
N ALA A 468 -33.76 -45.05 -21.19
CA ALA A 468 -34.23 -44.58 -19.87
C ALA A 468 -33.28 -44.14 -18.71
N ALA A 469 -33.46 -42.86 -18.35
CA ALA A 469 -33.69 -42.25 -17.02
C ALA A 469 -32.65 -42.34 -15.87
N ALA A 470 -32.09 -41.18 -15.46
CA ALA A 470 -32.44 -40.49 -14.21
C ALA A 470 -31.62 -39.19 -13.97
N ALA A 471 -32.35 -38.10 -13.73
CA ALA A 471 -32.06 -36.83 -13.02
C ALA A 471 -30.61 -36.42 -12.63
N ALA A 472 -30.20 -35.24 -13.12
CA ALA A 472 -29.82 -34.07 -12.30
C ALA A 472 -29.67 -32.81 -13.19
N LEU A 473 -30.48 -31.78 -12.95
CA LEU A 473 -30.27 -30.41 -13.48
C LEU A 473 -29.45 -29.60 -12.47
N PRO A 474 -28.67 -28.62 -12.95
CA PRO A 474 -29.16 -27.25 -12.85
C PRO A 474 -29.17 -26.52 -14.19
N ALA A 475 -30.26 -25.78 -14.37
CA ALA A 475 -30.57 -24.96 -15.52
C ALA A 475 -29.72 -23.68 -15.54
N GLY A 476 -29.27 -23.31 -16.74
CA GLY A 476 -28.69 -22.01 -17.05
C GLY A 476 -29.23 -21.50 -18.38
N VAL A 477 -30.55 -21.27 -18.45
CA VAL A 477 -31.12 -20.44 -19.52
C VAL A 477 -30.95 -18.98 -19.11
N SER A 478 -30.08 -18.28 -19.83
CA SER A 478 -29.91 -16.84 -19.77
C SER A 478 -31.24 -16.14 -20.06
N LEU A 479 -31.82 -15.51 -19.04
CA LEU A 479 -32.96 -14.62 -19.15
C LEU A 479 -32.45 -13.18 -19.12
N ALA A 480 -32.00 -12.68 -20.27
CA ALA A 480 -31.74 -11.26 -20.46
C ALA A 480 -33.06 -10.51 -20.65
N ALA A 481 -33.69 -10.10 -19.53
CA ALA A 481 -34.44 -8.86 -19.38
C ALA A 481 -35.11 -8.84 -18.01
N ILE A 482 -34.76 -7.84 -17.18
CA ILE A 482 -35.63 -6.97 -16.37
C ILE A 482 -34.85 -6.48 -15.14
N LEU A 483 -34.40 -5.22 -15.21
CA LEU A 483 -34.21 -4.28 -14.10
C LEU A 483 -34.45 -2.91 -14.77
N ALA A 484 -35.33 -2.01 -14.35
CA ALA A 484 -35.92 -1.78 -13.05
C ALA A 484 -37.26 -1.06 -13.22
N VAL A 485 -38.08 -1.03 -12.15
CA VAL A 485 -38.78 0.15 -11.62
C VAL A 485 -39.76 -0.36 -10.56
N LEU A 486 -39.54 0.02 -9.30
CA LEU A 486 -40.59 0.42 -8.34
C LEU A 486 -39.98 0.61 -6.94
N VAL A 487 -39.74 1.86 -6.53
CA VAL A 487 -40.25 2.38 -5.24
C VAL A 487 -40.38 3.91 -5.36
N LYS A 488 -41.63 4.41 -5.42
CA LYS A 488 -41.95 5.74 -4.88
C LYS A 488 -43.42 5.79 -4.43
N LYS A 489 -43.64 5.52 -3.15
CA LYS A 489 -44.46 6.28 -2.17
C LYS A 489 -45.01 5.36 -1.09
N PHE A 490 -44.62 5.58 0.17
CA PHE A 490 -45.50 6.11 1.22
C PHE A 490 -44.72 6.19 2.56
N LYS A 491 -44.19 7.38 2.87
CA LYS A 491 -44.44 8.09 4.11
C LYS A 491 -44.21 9.57 3.88
#